data_AF-A0A855XLZ3-F1
#
_entry.id   AF-A0A855XLZ3-F1
#
_cell.length_a   1.000
_cell.length_b   1.000
_cell.length_c   1.000
_cell.angle_alpha   90.00
_cell.angle_beta   90.00
_cell.angle_gamma   90.00
#
_symmetry.space_group_name_H-M   'P 1'
#
loop_
_entity.id
_entity.type
_entity.pdbx_description
1 polymer ?
#
loop_
_entity_poly.entity_id
_entity_poly.type
_entity_poly.pdbx_seq_one_letter_code
_entity_poly.pdbx_strand_id
1 'polypeptide(L)' 'MKNRNITGIVVAIIYCVVLYVYLTDTPPGEAPNNPLWVYSLFPLGVVVITSLFDYVIKFDFFRKKKK' A
#
# COMPACT_ATOMS: atom_id res chain seq x y z
N MET A 1 2.78 -14.87 16.38
CA MET A 1 2.36 -13.92 15.33
C MET A 1 3.15 -12.64 15.52
N LYS A 2 3.92 -12.19 14.50
CA LYS A 2 4.73 -10.95 14.59
C LYS A 2 3.76 -9.76 14.72
N ASN A 3 3.93 -8.91 15.73
CA ASN A 3 3.12 -7.69 15.90
C ASN A 3 3.43 -6.73 14.75
N ARG A 4 2.67 -6.85 13.66
CA ARG A 4 2.72 -5.92 12.54
C ARG A 4 1.96 -4.65 12.89
N ASN A 5 2.44 -3.52 12.40
CA ASN A 5 1.79 -2.23 12.57
C ASN A 5 0.49 -2.18 11.75
N ILE A 6 -0.66 -2.14 12.43
CA ILE A 6 -1.97 -2.16 11.78
C ILE A 6 -2.15 -0.92 10.90
N THR A 7 -1.64 0.23 11.36
CA THR A 7 -1.68 1.47 10.58
C THR A 7 -0.92 1.33 9.26
N GLY A 8 0.26 0.70 9.28
CA GLY A 8 1.02 0.43 8.06
C GLY A 8 0.29 -0.47 7.08
N ILE A 9 -0.42 -1.48 7.58
CA ILE A 9 -1.25 -2.37 6.75
C ILE A 9 -2.40 -1.58 6.11
N VAL A 10 -3.10 -0.76 6.88
CA VAL A 10 -4.22 0.07 6.37
C VAL A 10 -3.73 1.02 5.28
N VAL A 11 -2.60 1.68 5.48
CA VAL A 11 -2.00 2.58 4.47
C VAL A 11 -1.58 1.81 3.23
N ALA A 12 -1.01 0.60 3.38
CA ALA A 12 -0.63 -0.24 2.23
C ALA A 12 -1.86 -0.66 1.40
N ILE A 13 -3.00 -0.94 2.04
CA ILE A 13 -4.26 -1.25 1.33
C ILE A 13 -4.74 -0.02 0.56
N ILE A 14 -4.75 1.17 1.19
CA ILE A 14 -5.15 2.42 0.52
C ILE A 14 -4.25 2.68 -0.69
N TYR A 15 -2.93 2.48 -0.53
CA TYR A 15 -1.98 2.61 -1.63
C TYR A 15 -2.32 1.69 -2.82
N CYS A 16 -2.62 0.41 -2.56
CA CYS A 16 -3.01 -0.52 -3.62
C CYS A 16 -4.28 -0.07 -4.36
N VAL A 17 -5.28 0.44 -3.65
CA VAL A 17 -6.52 0.93 -4.27
C VAL A 17 -6.25 2.15 -5.15
N VAL A 18 -5.47 3.11 -4.66
CA VAL A 18 -5.11 4.31 -5.43
C VAL A 18 -4.28 3.94 -6.67
N LEU A 19 -3.30 3.05 -6.52
CA LEU A 19 -2.49 2.58 -7.63
C LEU A 19 -3.32 1.83 -8.67
N TYR A 20 -4.28 1.01 -8.24
CA TYR A 20 -5.21 0.35 -9.15
C TYR A 20 -6.01 1.36 -9.96
N VAL A 21 -6.64 2.34 -9.29
CA VAL A 21 -7.41 3.39 -9.99
C VAL A 21 -6.54 4.11 -11.00
N TYR A 22 -5.32 4.53 -10.60
CA TYR A 22 -4.36 5.20 -11.48
C TYR A 22 -3.99 4.36 -12.71
N LEU A 23 -3.78 3.06 -12.54
CA LEU A 23 -3.42 2.18 -13.65
C LEU A 23 -4.62 1.84 -14.55
N THR A 24 -5.83 1.89 -14.03
CA THR A 24 -7.04 1.64 -14.82
C THR A 24 -7.64 2.89 -15.45
N ASP A 25 -7.20 4.07 -15.03
CA ASP A 25 -7.67 5.35 -15.57
C ASP A 25 -7.20 5.49 -17.02
N THR A 26 -8.09 5.17 -17.94
CA THR A 26 -7.82 5.15 -19.38
C THR A 26 -9.00 5.76 -20.13
N PRO A 27 -8.75 6.36 -21.30
CA PRO A 27 -9.81 6.94 -22.12
C PRO A 27 -10.91 5.92 -22.42
N PRO A 28 -12.19 6.35 -22.46
CA PRO A 28 -13.30 5.45 -22.74
C PRO A 28 -13.13 4.82 -24.13
N GLY A 29 -13.09 3.48 -24.17
CA GLY A 29 -12.92 2.69 -25.40
C GLY A 29 -11.53 2.07 -25.57
N GLU A 30 -10.56 2.42 -24.73
CA GLU A 30 -9.24 1.80 -24.71
C GLU A 30 -9.06 0.92 -23.47
N ALA A 31 -8.34 -0.19 -23.61
CA ALA A 31 -7.95 -1.01 -22.48
C ALA A 31 -6.71 -0.42 -21.80
N PRO A 32 -6.56 -0.55 -20.45
CA PRO A 32 -5.34 -0.19 -19.76
C PRO A 32 -4.10 -0.84 -20.38
N ASN A 33 -3.23 -0.04 -20.99
CA ASN A 33 -2.01 -0.50 -21.66
C ASN A 33 -0.76 0.06 -20.98
N ASN A 34 -0.62 -0.24 -19.69
CA ASN A 34 0.57 0.13 -18.94
C ASN A 34 1.70 -0.88 -19.17
N PRO A 35 2.96 -0.45 -19.19
CA PRO A 35 4.09 -1.39 -19.24
C PRO A 35 4.03 -2.39 -18.08
N LEU A 36 4.31 -3.67 -18.37
CA LEU A 36 4.19 -4.76 -17.39
C LEU A 36 5.00 -4.54 -16.09
N TRP A 37 6.12 -3.82 -16.17
CA TRP A 37 6.94 -3.53 -15.00
C TRP A 37 6.24 -2.61 -14.00
N VAL A 38 5.28 -1.78 -14.42
CA VAL A 38 4.58 -0.85 -13.53
C VAL A 38 3.73 -1.60 -12.49
N TYR A 39 3.24 -2.79 -12.84
CA TYR A 39 2.52 -3.65 -11.89
C TYR A 39 3.42 -4.19 -10.76
N SER A 40 4.75 -4.17 -10.91
CA SER A 40 5.68 -4.49 -9.82
C SER A 40 5.66 -3.46 -8.69
N LEU A 41 5.11 -2.27 -8.93
CA LEU A 41 4.94 -1.24 -7.90
C LEU A 41 3.97 -1.68 -6.79
N PHE A 42 3.02 -2.58 -7.08
CA PHE A 42 2.13 -3.13 -6.05
C PHE A 42 2.91 -3.82 -4.91
N PRO A 43 3.67 -4.90 -5.16
CA PRO A 43 4.44 -5.54 -4.10
C PRO A 43 5.53 -4.64 -3.54
N LEU A 44 6.20 -3.83 -4.37
CA LEU A 44 7.25 -2.92 -3.91
C LEU A 44 6.72 -1.87 -2.93
N GLY A 45 5.62 -1.20 -3.28
CA GLY A 45 5.03 -0.17 -2.43
C GLY A 45 4.52 -0.75 -1.11
N VAL A 46 3.92 -1.94 -1.11
CA VAL A 46 3.50 -2.63 0.12
C VAL A 46 4.71 -2.92 1.02
N VAL A 47 5.82 -3.43 0.46
CA VAL A 47 7.04 -3.71 1.25
C VAL A 47 7.62 -2.43 1.84
N VAL A 48 7.68 -1.35 1.06
CA VAL A 48 8.19 -0.05 1.52
C VAL A 48 7.32 0.51 2.64
N ILE A 49 6.00 0.58 2.45
CA ILE A 49 5.06 1.13 3.44
C ILE A 49 5.12 0.32 4.73
N THR A 50 4.97 -1.00 4.64
CA THR A 50 4.98 -1.86 5.83
C THR A 50 6.31 -1.79 6.57
N SER A 51 7.43 -1.75 5.85
CA SER A 51 8.77 -1.59 6.47
C SER A 51 8.92 -0.23 7.15
N LEU A 52 8.46 0.86 6.53
CA LEU A 52 8.47 2.20 7.13
C LEU A 52 7.68 2.23 8.45
N PHE A 53 6.47 1.68 8.45
CA PHE A 53 5.62 1.67 9.63
C PHE A 53 6.10 0.71 10.72
N ASP A 54 6.65 -0.45 10.35
CA ASP A 54 7.17 -1.43 11.31
C ASP A 54 8.51 -0.99 11.92
N TYR A 55 9.42 -0.39 11.15
CA TYR A 55 10.79 -0.12 11.61
C TYR A 55 11.06 1.35 11.97
N VAL A 56 10.55 2.31 11.19
CA VAL A 56 10.90 3.73 11.33
C VAL A 56 9.90 4.45 12.21
N ILE A 57 8.63 4.41 11.83
CA ILE A 57 7.60 5.22 12.48
C ILE A 57 7.24 4.62 13.84
N LYS A 58 7.08 3.29 13.93
CA LYS A 58 6.63 2.54 15.14
C LYS A 58 5.32 3.07 15.78
N PHE A 59 4.68 4.07 15.17
CA PHE A 59 3.40 4.62 15.53
C PHE A 59 2.33 3.73 14.95
N ASP A 60 1.49 3.19 15.82
CA ASP A 60 0.33 2.42 15.41
C ASP A 60 -0.90 3.07 16.03
N PHE A 61 -1.62 3.84 15.21
CA PHE A 61 -2.83 4.56 15.58
C PHE A 61 -3.90 3.61 16.16
N PHE A 62 -3.99 2.40 15.61
CA PHE A 62 -4.98 1.41 16.02
C PHE A 62 -4.53 0.58 17.23
N ARG A 63 -3.24 0.64 17.59
CA ARG A 63 -2.76 -0.03 18.79
C ARG A 63 -3.09 0.84 20.00
N LYS A 64 -4.21 0.52 20.66
CA LYS A 64 -4.55 1.08 21.98
C LYS A 64 -3.33 0.90 22.90
N LYS A 65 -2.76 2.02 23.38
CA LYS A 65 -1.86 1.96 24.54
C LYS A 65 -2.69 1.35 25.66
N LYS A 66 -2.34 0.14 26.10
CA LYS A 66 -2.82 -0.38 27.38
C LYS A 66 -2.30 0.62 28.42
N LYS A 67 -3.22 1.35 29.03
CA LYS A 67 -2.95 2.18 30.19
C LYS A 67 -2.84 1.28 31.40
#